data_AF-A0A8X6ICP5-F1
#
_entry.id   AF-A0A8X6ICP5-F1
#
_cell.length_a   1.000
_cell.length_b   1.000
_cell.length_c   1.000
_cell.angle_alpha   90.00
_cell.angle_beta   90.00
_cell.angle_gamma   90.00
#
_symmetry.space_group_name_H-M   'P 1'
#
loop_
_entity.id
_entity.type
_entity.pdbx_description
1 polymer ?
#
loop_
_entity_poly.entity_id
_entity_poly.type
_entity_poly.pdbx_seq_one_letter_code
_entity_poly.pdbx_strand_id
1 'polypeptide(L)'
;MNIVFGPSVKKYLIDNGIPLKCVILLDNGPSHPPGLEDDLLDEFKFIKIVYLPPNTTSTLQPMDQQVISNFKKLFTKHLFKRSFEVTKNTNLTLREFGKNHYNIVICLKLIDTAWQGVTKRTLNSAWRKLWPVVFFKTRGI
;
A
#
# COMPACT_ATOMS: atom_id res chain seq x y z
N MET A 1 -2.35 15.43 -4.14
CA MET A 1 -1.98 15.81 -2.76
C MET A 1 -3.01 16.71 -2.10
N ASN A 2 -3.32 17.88 -2.68
CA ASN A 2 -4.18 18.89 -2.06
C ASN A 2 -5.68 18.53 -1.97
N ILE A 3 -6.20 17.73 -2.91
CA ILE A 3 -7.66 17.49 -3.02
C ILE A 3 -8.14 16.38 -2.08
N VAL A 4 -7.40 15.27 -2.00
CA VAL A 4 -7.85 14.06 -1.29
C VAL A 4 -6.96 13.74 -0.11
N PHE A 5 -5.65 13.56 -0.35
CA PHE A 5 -4.71 13.10 0.67
C PHE A 5 -4.56 14.11 1.82
N GLY A 6 -4.27 15.38 1.52
CA GLY A 6 -4.06 16.44 2.51
C GLY A 6 -5.23 16.59 3.48
N PRO A 7 -6.47 16.81 2.98
CA PRO A 7 -7.66 16.90 3.83
C PRO A 7 -7.89 15.64 4.67
N SER A 8 -7.73 14.45 4.08
CA SER A 8 -7.95 13.17 4.78
C SER A 8 -6.98 12.96 5.94
N VAL A 9 -5.69 13.25 5.71
CA VAL A 9 -4.67 13.11 6.76
C VAL A 9 -4.84 14.18 7.84
N LYS A 10 -5.12 15.43 7.46
CA LYS A 10 -5.37 16.52 8.41
C LYS A 10 -6.53 16.16 9.35
N LYS A 11 -7.65 15.68 8.78
CA LYS A 11 -8.82 15.21 9.55
C LYS A 11 -8.43 14.07 10.49
N TYR A 12 -7.77 13.03 9.99
CA TYR A 12 -7.35 11.90 10.81
C TYR A 12 -6.47 12.32 12.00
N LEU A 13 -5.48 13.20 11.78
CA LEU A 13 -4.58 13.66 12.83
C LEU A 13 -5.33 14.43 13.92
N ILE A 14 -6.22 15.36 13.52
CA ILE A 14 -7.05 16.14 14.45
C ILE A 14 -8.00 15.24 15.25
N ASP A 15 -8.74 14.36 14.56
CA ASP A 15 -9.73 13.47 15.19
C ASP A 15 -9.08 12.52 16.22
N ASN A 16 -7.78 12.21 16.06
CA ASN A 16 -7.03 11.33 16.97
C ASN A 16 -6.12 12.09 17.95
N GLY A 17 -6.17 13.43 18.00
CA GLY A 17 -5.32 14.23 18.89
C GLY A 17 -3.81 14.12 18.60
N ILE A 18 -3.44 13.78 17.36
CA ILE A 18 -2.05 13.62 16.93
C ILE A 18 -1.57 14.97 16.36
N PRO A 19 -0.34 15.43 16.67
CA PRO A 19 0.20 16.65 16.09
C PRO A 19 0.17 16.62 14.56
N LEU A 20 -0.09 17.77 13.93
CA LEU A 20 -0.02 17.93 12.48
C LEU A 20 1.42 17.79 11.99
N LYS A 21 1.85 16.56 11.79
CA LYS A 21 3.14 16.17 11.22
C LYS A 21 2.92 14.90 10.39
N CYS A 22 3.32 14.95 9.12
CA CYS A 22 3.22 13.81 8.22
C CYS A 22 4.47 13.78 7.33
N VAL A 23 4.98 12.58 7.06
CA VAL A 23 6.08 12.36 6.11
C VAL A 23 5.58 11.40 5.03
N ILE A 24 5.78 11.78 3.78
CA ILE A 24 5.64 10.88 2.63
C ILE A 24 7.02 10.51 2.14
N LEU A 25 7.25 9.21 2.04
CA LEU A 25 8.48 8.66 1.52
C LEU A 25 8.27 8.22 0.07
N LEU A 26 8.98 8.84 -0.87
CA LEU A 26 8.92 8.53 -2.30
C LEU A 26 10.25 7.92 -2.78
N ASP A 27 10.18 7.13 -3.86
CA ASP A 27 11.37 6.77 -4.62
C ASP A 27 11.69 7.84 -5.68
N ASN A 28 12.79 7.66 -6.41
CA ASN A 28 13.22 8.55 -7.49
C ASN A 28 12.65 8.14 -8.87
N GLY A 29 11.47 7.52 -8.90
CA GLY A 29 10.82 7.15 -10.15
C GLY A 29 10.46 8.39 -10.99
N PRO A 30 10.40 8.29 -12.34
CA PRO A 30 10.06 9.42 -13.21
C PRO A 30 8.70 10.07 -12.92
N SER A 31 7.78 9.32 -12.32
CA SER A 31 6.46 9.79 -11.87
C SER A 31 6.50 10.61 -10.58
N HIS A 32 7.65 10.73 -9.93
CA HIS A 32 7.85 11.47 -8.68
C HIS A 32 8.83 12.63 -8.92
N PRO A 33 8.42 13.69 -9.64
CA PRO A 33 9.30 14.81 -9.93
C PRO A 33 9.78 15.48 -8.64
N PRO A 34 11.00 16.05 -8.61
CA PRO A 34 11.45 16.86 -7.49
C PRO A 34 10.56 18.10 -7.34
N GLY A 35 10.48 18.65 -6.12
CA GLY A 35 9.71 19.88 -5.85
C GLY A 35 8.20 19.65 -5.61
N LEU A 36 7.73 18.40 -5.47
CA LEU A 36 6.31 18.12 -5.21
C LEU A 36 5.78 18.77 -3.91
N GLU A 37 6.69 19.12 -2.98
CA GLU A 37 6.35 19.84 -1.74
C GLU A 37 5.99 21.32 -1.99
N ASP A 38 6.51 21.90 -3.08
CA ASP A 38 6.26 23.30 -3.45
C ASP A 38 4.81 23.47 -3.93
N ASP A 39 4.25 22.45 -4.59
CA ASP A 39 2.87 22.40 -5.06
C ASP A 39 1.82 22.21 -3.94
N LEU A 40 2.25 21.99 -2.69
CA LEU A 40 1.33 21.85 -1.56
C LEU A 40 0.76 23.22 -1.17
N LEU A 41 -0.57 23.27 -0.97
CA LEU A 41 -1.23 24.45 -0.38
C LEU A 41 -0.68 24.71 1.02
N ASP A 42 -0.68 25.98 1.45
CA ASP A 42 -0.12 26.41 2.74
C ASP A 42 -0.66 25.62 3.94
N GLU A 43 -1.95 25.29 3.92
CA GLU A 43 -2.60 24.52 4.98
C GLU A 43 -2.11 23.06 5.09
N PHE A 44 -1.37 22.57 4.09
CA PHE A 44 -0.82 21.22 4.01
C PHE A 44 0.72 21.17 4.14
N LYS A 45 1.38 22.29 4.48
CA LYS A 45 2.84 22.33 4.71
C LYS A 45 3.33 21.52 5.92
N PHE A 46 2.40 20.94 6.70
CA PHE A 46 2.72 19.93 7.71
C PHE A 46 3.10 18.55 7.12
N ILE A 47 2.84 18.34 5.83
CA ILE A 47 3.27 17.17 5.06
C ILE A 47 4.65 17.46 4.49
N LYS A 48 5.62 16.62 4.85
CA LYS A 48 6.99 16.66 4.32
C LYS A 48 7.18 15.56 3.31
N ILE A 49 7.81 15.87 2.18
CA ILE A 49 8.09 14.87 1.14
C ILE A 49 9.58 14.54 1.19
N VAL A 50 9.89 13.28 1.42
CA VAL A 50 11.27 12.78 1.52
C VAL A 50 11.49 11.76 0.42
N TYR A 51 12.52 11.99 -0.39
CA TYR A 51 12.95 11.06 -1.42
C TYR A 51 14.00 10.12 -0.86
N LEU A 52 13.85 8.83 -1.15
CA LEU A 52 14.87 7.84 -0.86
C LEU A 52 16.13 8.10 -1.69
N PRO A 53 17.32 7.65 -1.25
CA PRO A 53 18.51 7.72 -2.09
C PRO A 53 18.31 6.94 -3.40
N PRO A 54 18.93 7.36 -4.52
CA PRO A 54 18.86 6.64 -5.79
C PRO A 54 19.23 5.15 -5.64
N ASN A 55 18.57 4.28 -6.40
CA ASN A 55 18.81 2.83 -6.43
C ASN A 55 18.61 2.09 -5.09
N THR A 56 17.91 2.69 -4.11
CA THR A 56 17.65 2.04 -2.81
C THR A 56 16.24 1.48 -2.65
N THR A 57 15.36 1.64 -3.64
CA THR A 57 13.93 1.30 -3.55
C THR A 57 13.70 -0.12 -3.04
N SER A 58 14.33 -1.12 -3.65
CA SER A 58 14.20 -2.53 -3.25
C SER A 58 14.67 -2.82 -1.82
N THR A 59 15.62 -2.03 -1.32
CA THR A 59 16.26 -2.24 -0.02
C THR A 59 15.66 -1.40 1.10
N LEU A 60 15.08 -0.24 0.81
CA LEU A 60 14.61 0.72 1.81
C LEU A 60 13.11 1.01 1.73
N GLN A 61 12.50 0.94 0.55
CA GLN A 61 11.10 1.33 0.39
C GLN A 61 10.18 0.26 1.01
N PRO A 62 9.36 0.61 2.03
CA PRO A 62 8.50 -0.37 2.71
C PRO A 62 7.51 -1.09 1.78
N MET A 63 7.00 -0.36 0.76
CA MET A 63 6.06 -0.90 -0.22
C MET A 63 6.65 -2.09 -0.98
N ASP A 64 7.83 -1.92 -1.56
CA ASP A 64 8.54 -2.95 -2.33
C ASP A 64 9.02 -4.12 -1.47
N GLN A 65 9.43 -3.84 -0.23
CA GLN A 65 9.96 -4.90 0.63
C GLN A 65 8.94 -5.95 1.03
N GLN A 66 7.74 -5.52 1.45
CA GLN A 66 6.80 -6.41 2.12
C GLN A 66 5.36 -6.18 1.69
N VAL A 67 4.91 -4.92 1.58
CA VAL A 67 3.48 -4.65 1.37
C VAL A 67 3.01 -5.22 0.04
N ILE A 68 3.72 -4.93 -1.06
CA ILE A 68 3.36 -5.39 -2.41
C ILE A 68 3.43 -6.92 -2.51
N SER A 69 4.48 -7.54 -1.96
CA SER A 69 4.62 -9.01 -1.98
C SER A 69 3.50 -9.71 -1.21
N ASN A 70 3.15 -9.22 -0.02
CA ASN A 70 2.05 -9.79 0.76
C ASN A 70 0.70 -9.57 0.09
N PHE A 71 0.46 -8.37 -0.45
CA PHE A 71 -0.74 -8.06 -1.21
C PHE A 71 -0.89 -8.99 -2.42
N LYS A 72 0.17 -9.17 -3.23
CA LYS A 72 0.17 -10.10 -4.38
C LYS A 72 -0.15 -11.53 -3.96
N LYS A 73 0.39 -12.01 -2.83
CA LYS A 73 0.06 -13.35 -2.29
C LYS A 73 -1.41 -13.46 -1.92
N LEU A 74 -1.98 -12.47 -1.25
CA LEU A 74 -3.39 -12.42 -0.87
C LEU A 74 -4.28 -12.38 -2.11
N PHE A 75 -3.98 -11.49 -3.06
CA PHE A 75 -4.69 -11.39 -4.33
C PHE A 75 -4.69 -12.72 -5.08
N THR A 76 -3.52 -13.34 -5.26
CA THR A 76 -3.39 -14.65 -5.92
C THR A 76 -4.18 -15.74 -5.20
N LYS A 77 -4.15 -15.77 -3.87
CA LYS A 77 -4.97 -16.72 -3.08
C LYS A 77 -6.47 -16.53 -3.36
N HIS A 78 -6.96 -15.30 -3.38
CA HIS A 78 -8.36 -15.01 -3.65
C HIS A 78 -8.73 -15.31 -5.11
N LEU A 79 -7.84 -15.04 -6.06
CA LEU A 79 -8.01 -15.39 -7.47
C LEU A 79 -8.17 -16.90 -7.65
N PHE A 80 -7.28 -17.70 -7.04
CA PHE A 80 -7.37 -19.17 -7.10
C PHE A 80 -8.62 -19.71 -6.41
N LYS A 81 -9.01 -19.13 -5.27
CA LYS A 81 -10.27 -19.50 -4.61
C LYS A 81 -11.45 -19.25 -5.55
N ARG A 82 -11.49 -18.09 -6.19
CA ARG A 82 -12.56 -17.72 -7.13
C ARG A 82 -12.59 -18.59 -8.37
N SER A 83 -11.42 -18.90 -8.96
CA SER A 83 -11.36 -19.78 -10.11
C SER A 83 -11.84 -21.18 -9.74
N PHE A 84 -11.41 -21.72 -8.60
CA PHE A 84 -11.84 -23.01 -8.11
C PHE A 84 -13.36 -23.06 -7.84
N GLU A 85 -13.93 -22.03 -7.23
CA GLU A 85 -15.40 -21.95 -7.02
C GLU A 85 -16.20 -22.04 -8.32
N VAL A 86 -15.69 -21.48 -9.41
CA VAL A 86 -16.33 -21.51 -10.73
C VAL A 86 -16.10 -22.86 -11.45
N THR A 87 -14.92 -23.46 -11.29
CA THR A 87 -14.53 -24.67 -12.04
C THR A 87 -14.85 -25.98 -11.33
N LYS A 88 -14.95 -26.01 -9.98
CA LYS A 88 -14.97 -27.26 -9.19
C LYS A 88 -16.05 -28.27 -9.61
N ASN A 89 -17.24 -27.78 -9.97
CA ASN A 89 -18.38 -28.61 -10.34
C ASN A 89 -18.84 -28.32 -11.78
N THR A 90 -17.92 -27.91 -12.64
CA THR A 90 -18.18 -27.61 -14.05
C THR A 90 -17.12 -28.26 -14.94
N ASN A 91 -17.36 -28.29 -16.25
CA ASN A 91 -16.36 -28.74 -17.22
C ASN A 91 -15.39 -27.61 -17.65
N LEU A 92 -15.42 -26.47 -16.95
CA LEU A 92 -14.62 -25.31 -17.30
C LEU A 92 -13.17 -25.48 -16.86
N THR A 93 -12.26 -25.21 -17.78
CA THR A 93 -10.83 -25.09 -17.51
C THR A 93 -10.49 -23.74 -16.86
N LEU A 94 -9.30 -23.65 -16.24
CA LEU A 94 -8.78 -22.35 -15.76
C LEU A 94 -8.62 -21.32 -16.89
N ARG A 95 -8.36 -21.78 -18.12
CA ARG A 95 -8.28 -20.92 -19.30
C ARG A 95 -9.64 -20.31 -19.63
N GLU A 96 -10.70 -21.11 -19.59
CA GLU A 96 -12.06 -20.63 -19.83
C GLU A 96 -12.56 -19.73 -18.70
N PHE A 97 -12.20 -20.02 -17.44
CA PHE A 97 -12.39 -19.06 -16.35
C PHE A 97 -11.77 -17.70 -16.68
N GLY A 98 -10.48 -17.68 -17.06
CA GLY A 98 -9.78 -16.45 -17.39
C GLY A 98 -10.40 -15.69 -18.56
N LYS A 99 -10.87 -16.40 -19.60
CA LYS A 99 -11.43 -15.79 -20.80
C LYS A 99 -12.86 -15.29 -20.62
N ASN A 100 -13.70 -16.08 -19.94
CA ASN A 100 -15.15 -15.89 -19.95
C ASN A 100 -15.73 -15.44 -18.59
N HIS A 101 -14.99 -15.64 -17.49
CA HIS A 101 -15.50 -15.41 -16.13
C HIS A 101 -14.65 -14.43 -15.31
N TYR A 102 -13.50 -14.00 -15.82
CA TYR A 102 -12.64 -13.01 -15.19
C TYR A 102 -12.71 -11.67 -15.94
N ASN A 103 -13.37 -10.68 -15.33
CA ASN A 103 -13.48 -9.33 -15.86
C ASN A 103 -12.97 -8.29 -14.86
N ILE A 104 -12.95 -7.02 -15.27
CA ILE A 104 -12.43 -5.92 -14.43
C ILE A 104 -13.18 -5.77 -13.10
N VAL A 105 -14.50 -6.04 -13.06
CA VAL A 105 -15.29 -5.96 -11.83
C VAL A 105 -14.87 -7.05 -10.84
N ILE A 106 -14.60 -8.27 -11.32
CA ILE A 106 -14.06 -9.34 -10.48
C ILE A 106 -12.65 -8.97 -10.00
N CYS A 107 -11.80 -8.44 -10.87
CA CYS A 107 -10.46 -7.96 -10.50
C CYS A 107 -10.51 -6.93 -9.36
N LEU A 108 -11.37 -5.91 -9.47
CA LEU A 108 -11.53 -4.88 -8.45
C LEU A 108 -12.02 -5.45 -7.11
N LYS A 109 -12.98 -6.39 -7.13
CA LYS A 109 -13.43 -7.09 -5.91
C LYS A 109 -12.31 -7.91 -5.25
N LEU A 110 -11.47 -8.55 -6.06
CA LEU A 110 -10.32 -9.31 -5.56
C LEU A 110 -9.24 -8.38 -4.97
N ILE A 111 -9.00 -7.22 -5.60
CA ILE A 111 -8.09 -6.18 -5.07
C ILE A 111 -8.58 -5.69 -3.71
N ASP A 112 -9.86 -5.34 -3.60
CA ASP A 112 -10.45 -4.88 -2.34
C ASP A 112 -10.35 -5.98 -1.26
N THR A 113 -10.77 -7.20 -1.57
CA THR A 113 -10.69 -8.33 -0.63
C THR A 113 -9.24 -8.60 -0.19
N ALA A 114 -8.29 -8.57 -1.12
CA ALA A 114 -6.87 -8.77 -0.81
C ALA A 114 -6.31 -7.64 0.06
N TRP A 115 -6.73 -6.39 -0.18
CA TRP A 115 -6.30 -5.24 0.60
C TRP A 115 -6.82 -5.32 2.04
N GLN A 116 -8.07 -5.72 2.25
CA GLN A 116 -8.62 -5.95 3.60
C GLN A 116 -7.86 -7.04 4.37
N GLY A 117 -7.21 -7.97 3.67
CA GLY A 117 -6.34 -8.98 4.28
C GLY A 117 -4.96 -8.46 4.69
N VAL A 118 -4.55 -7.25 4.28
CA VAL A 118 -3.28 -6.65 4.67
C VAL A 118 -3.37 -6.15 6.10
N THR A 119 -2.71 -6.86 7.02
CA THR A 119 -2.79 -6.55 8.44
C THR A 119 -1.92 -5.36 8.85
N LYS A 120 -2.30 -4.69 9.96
CA LYS A 120 -1.44 -3.68 10.63
C LYS A 120 -0.05 -4.23 10.95
N ARG A 121 0.04 -5.51 11.33
CA ARG A 121 1.33 -6.19 11.57
C ARG A 121 2.21 -6.20 10.32
N THR A 122 1.65 -6.51 9.16
CA THR A 122 2.35 -6.52 7.87
C THR A 122 2.81 -5.11 7.48
N LEU A 123 1.95 -4.10 7.67
CA LEU A 123 2.32 -2.71 7.41
C LEU A 123 3.47 -2.28 8.34
N ASN A 124 3.36 -2.53 9.64
CA ASN A 124 4.40 -2.21 10.60
C ASN A 124 5.72 -2.94 10.31
N SER A 125 5.67 -4.22 9.97
CA SER A 125 6.89 -4.98 9.68
C SER A 125 7.63 -4.49 8.44
N ALA A 126 6.93 -3.89 7.48
CA ALA A 126 7.50 -3.29 6.28
C ALA A 126 8.49 -2.15 6.60
N TRP A 127 8.26 -1.41 7.69
CA TRP A 127 9.10 -0.29 8.10
C TRP A 127 10.37 -0.71 8.86
N ARG A 128 10.48 -1.97 9.28
CA ARG A 128 11.53 -2.43 10.20
C ARG A 128 12.96 -2.22 9.68
N LYS A 129 13.18 -2.34 8.37
CA LYS A 129 14.51 -2.12 7.77
C LYS A 129 14.85 -0.63 7.68
N LEU A 130 13.86 0.21 7.39
CA LEU A 130 14.05 1.65 7.26
C LEU A 130 14.17 2.34 8.62
N TRP A 131 13.40 1.90 9.60
CA TRP A 131 13.37 2.49 10.94
C TRP A 131 13.47 1.42 12.05
N PRO A 132 14.62 0.75 12.19
CA PRO A 132 14.79 -0.31 13.19
C PRO A 132 14.52 0.18 14.63
N VAL A 133 14.94 1.41 14.96
CA VAL A 133 14.92 1.96 16.33
C VAL A 133 13.50 2.05 16.94
N VAL A 134 12.46 2.28 16.12
CA VAL A 134 11.06 2.34 16.59
C VAL A 134 10.52 0.93 16.93
N PHE A 135 11.02 -0.11 16.28
CA PHE A 135 10.57 -1.49 16.49
C PHE A 135 11.35 -2.24 17.57
N PHE A 136 12.53 -1.77 17.96
CA PHE A 136 13.27 -2.33 19.08
C PHE A 136 12.78 -1.81 20.45
N LYS A 137 12.18 -0.61 20.52
CA LYS A 137 11.59 -0.09 21.77
C LYS A 137 10.26 -0.75 22.18
N THR A 138 9.58 -1.47 21.29
CA THR A 138 8.29 -2.12 21.59
C THR A 138 8.42 -3.56 22.10
N ARG A 139 9.65 -4.08 22.27
CA ARG A 139 9.93 -5.40 22.85
C ARG A 139 10.62 -5.34 24.21
N GLY A 140 10.67 -4.17 24.83
CA GLY A 140 11.28 -3.97 26.14
C GLY A 140 10.41 -3.08 27.02
N ILE A 141 9.27 -3.62 27.45
CA ILE A 141 8.65 -3.38 28.76
C ILE A 141 8.02 -4.72 29.17
#